data_AF-A0A914CVX7-F1
#
_entry.id   AF-A0A914CVX7-F1
#
_cell.length_a   1.000
_cell.length_b   1.000
_cell.length_c   1.000
_cell.angle_alpha   90.00
_cell.angle_beta   90.00
_cell.angle_gamma   90.00
#
_symmetry.space_group_name_H-M   'P 1'
#
loop_
_entity.id
_entity.type
_entity.pdbx_description
1 polymer ?
#
loop_
_entity_poly.entity_id
_entity_poly.type
_entity_poly.pdbx_seq_one_letter_code
_entity_poly.pdbx_strand_id
1 'polypeptide(L)'
;MQYGGHENGNYYMVVCENEIADLNFKDDLLLEVSNNSYDKTRPLWKPYKENMIKLVYKPMISLNLTRFELVYLLAQILWSTQDIKNLSPNIHERANQMLDQISTELHDYYVNERRLFNYSPRLVNIMKLIDGAKLYSNEISSFKGHTFSLT
;
A
#
# COMPACT_ATOMS: atom_id res chain seq x y z
N MET A 1 -20.78 3.37 0.34
CA MET A 1 -20.68 2.01 0.90
C MET A 1 -19.68 1.25 0.05
N GLN A 2 -18.55 0.81 0.62
CA GLN A 2 -17.57 -0.04 -0.07
C GLN A 2 -17.86 -1.49 0.31
N TYR A 3 -18.15 -2.33 -0.68
CA TYR A 3 -18.27 -3.78 -0.52
C TYR A 3 -17.03 -4.41 -1.18
N GLY A 4 -16.08 -4.86 -0.37
CA GLY A 4 -15.08 -5.83 -0.83
C GLY A 4 -15.71 -7.21 -0.80
N GLY A 5 -15.86 -7.85 -1.96
CA GLY A 5 -16.42 -9.20 -2.09
C GLY A 5 -15.33 -10.22 -2.41
N HIS A 6 -15.44 -11.41 -1.81
CA HIS A 6 -14.64 -12.59 -2.11
C HIS A 6 -15.59 -13.66 -2.68
N GLU A 7 -15.55 -13.88 -3.98
CA GLU A 7 -16.25 -14.99 -4.64
C GLU A 7 -15.25 -15.76 -5.49
N ASN A 8 -15.26 -17.09 -5.41
CA ASN A 8 -14.44 -17.99 -6.23
C ASN A 8 -12.92 -17.69 -6.27
N GLY A 9 -12.34 -17.23 -5.15
CA GLY A 9 -10.89 -16.98 -5.04
C GLY A 9 -10.43 -15.66 -5.67
N ASN A 10 -11.38 -14.85 -6.14
CA ASN A 10 -11.15 -13.60 -6.81
C ASN A 10 -11.39 -12.40 -5.87
N TYR A 11 -10.55 -11.36 -5.98
CA TYR A 11 -10.68 -10.15 -5.17
C TYR A 11 -11.06 -8.94 -6.04
N TYR A 12 -12.01 -8.12 -5.60
CA TYR A 12 -12.49 -6.94 -6.34
C TYR A 12 -12.51 -5.69 -5.46
N MET A 13 -12.24 -4.52 -6.04
CA MET A 13 -12.56 -3.21 -5.47
C MET A 13 -13.73 -2.59 -6.23
N VAL A 14 -14.60 -1.91 -5.50
CA VAL A 14 -15.44 -0.88 -6.10
C VAL A 14 -14.76 0.47 -5.84
N VAL A 15 -14.21 1.06 -6.89
CA VAL A 15 -13.74 2.46 -6.86
C VAL A 15 -14.94 3.33 -7.28
N CYS A 16 -15.05 4.53 -6.69
CA CYS A 16 -16.20 5.45 -6.79
C CYS A 16 -16.98 5.41 -8.12
N GLU A 17 -18.31 5.50 -8.01
CA GLU A 17 -19.28 5.67 -9.13
C GLU A 17 -19.32 4.52 -10.16
N ASN A 18 -19.68 3.33 -9.68
CA ASN A 18 -19.99 2.13 -10.48
C ASN A 18 -18.82 1.48 -11.24
N GLU A 19 -17.57 1.84 -10.95
CA GLU A 19 -16.40 1.14 -11.48
C GLU A 19 -15.96 0.00 -10.56
N ILE A 20 -16.00 -1.23 -11.08
CA ILE A 20 -15.42 -2.41 -10.42
C ILE A 20 -13.98 -2.55 -10.93
N ALA A 21 -13.02 -2.21 -10.09
CA ALA A 21 -11.63 -2.55 -10.33
C ALA A 21 -11.42 -4.02 -9.97
N ASP A 22 -11.19 -4.86 -10.97
CA ASP A 22 -10.77 -6.24 -10.76
C ASP A 22 -9.36 -6.23 -10.14
N LEU A 23 -9.26 -6.68 -8.88
CA LEU A 23 -8.01 -6.81 -8.15
C LEU A 23 -7.52 -8.25 -8.15
N ASN A 24 -8.21 -9.14 -8.87
CA ASN A 24 -7.45 -10.06 -9.69
C ASN A 24 -6.69 -9.14 -10.62
N PHE A 25 -5.43 -8.91 -10.28
CA PHE A 25 -4.40 -8.83 -11.30
C PHE A 25 -4.56 -10.09 -12.17
N LYS A 26 -5.56 -10.09 -13.09
CA LYS A 26 -5.33 -10.56 -14.43
C LYS A 26 -4.05 -9.86 -14.81
N ASP A 27 -3.04 -10.67 -15.08
CA ASP A 27 -2.07 -10.61 -16.17
C ASP A 27 -1.95 -9.31 -17.02
N ASP A 28 -2.91 -8.39 -16.96
CA ASP A 28 -3.11 -7.16 -17.70
C ASP A 28 -2.27 -5.96 -17.24
N LEU A 29 -1.82 -5.88 -15.98
CA LEU A 29 -0.78 -4.89 -15.61
C LEU A 29 0.63 -5.31 -16.11
N LEU A 30 0.74 -6.48 -16.73
CA LEU A 30 1.94 -7.01 -17.40
C LEU A 30 1.74 -7.18 -18.92
N LEU A 31 0.70 -6.55 -19.51
CA LEU A 31 0.29 -6.71 -20.92
C LEU A 31 1.33 -6.37 -22.00
N GLU A 32 2.56 -6.04 -21.65
CA GLU A 32 3.66 -5.87 -22.63
C GLU A 32 4.73 -6.98 -22.57
N VAL A 33 4.60 -7.98 -21.70
CA VAL A 33 5.53 -9.12 -21.68
C VAL A 33 4.93 -10.26 -22.49
N SER A 34 5.45 -10.46 -23.71
CA SER A 34 4.99 -11.52 -24.64
C SER A 34 4.70 -12.85 -23.92
N ASN A 35 3.58 -13.48 -24.27
CA ASN A 35 3.01 -14.67 -23.61
C ASN A 35 4.00 -15.85 -23.37
N ASN A 36 5.12 -15.93 -24.10
CA ASN A 36 6.16 -16.96 -23.94
C ASN A 36 7.16 -16.65 -22.80
N SER A 37 7.35 -15.37 -22.45
CA SER A 37 8.23 -14.93 -21.35
C SER A 37 7.50 -14.94 -19.99
N TYR A 38 6.18 -14.69 -20.00
CA TYR A 38 5.36 -14.67 -18.78
C TYR A 38 5.32 -16.01 -18.05
N ASP A 39 5.12 -17.11 -18.78
CA ASP A 39 4.97 -18.44 -18.16
C ASP A 39 6.28 -18.94 -17.52
N LYS A 40 7.43 -18.52 -18.07
CA LYS A 40 8.76 -18.85 -17.55
C LYS A 40 9.14 -18.04 -16.32
N THR A 41 8.66 -16.81 -16.21
CA THR A 41 8.98 -15.90 -15.09
C THR A 41 7.94 -15.96 -13.97
N ARG A 42 6.77 -16.56 -14.20
CA ARG A 42 5.71 -16.76 -13.19
C ARG A 42 6.23 -17.33 -11.85
N PRO A 43 7.08 -18.37 -11.80
CA PRO A 43 7.60 -18.87 -10.53
C PRO A 43 8.47 -17.85 -9.78
N LEU A 44 9.15 -16.96 -10.51
CA LEU A 44 9.98 -15.89 -9.93
C LEU A 44 9.12 -14.84 -9.24
N TRP A 45 7.99 -14.46 -9.84
CA TRP A 45 7.11 -13.40 -9.33
C TRP A 45 6.09 -13.87 -8.30
N LYS A 46 5.79 -15.18 -8.26
CA LYS A 46 4.82 -15.78 -7.34
C LYS A 46 5.01 -15.38 -5.87
N PRO A 47 6.20 -15.50 -5.25
CA PRO A 47 6.38 -15.13 -3.84
C PRO A 47 6.11 -13.64 -3.59
N TYR A 48 6.54 -12.75 -4.49
CA TYR A 48 6.28 -11.31 -4.37
C TYR A 48 4.78 -11.00 -4.48
N LYS A 49 4.06 -11.66 -5.40
CA LYS A 49 2.60 -11.52 -5.52
C LYS A 49 1.90 -11.97 -4.25
N GLU A 50 2.29 -13.12 -3.70
CA GLU A 50 1.72 -13.65 -2.46
C GLU A 50 2.00 -12.73 -1.27
N ASN A 51 3.21 -12.19 -1.17
CA ASN A 51 3.59 -11.25 -0.11
C ASN A 51 2.90 -9.90 -0.25
N MET A 52 2.75 -9.35 -1.45
CA MET A 52 1.92 -8.16 -1.70
C MET A 52 0.48 -8.38 -1.23
N ILE A 53 -0.12 -9.51 -1.61
CA ILE A 53 -1.50 -9.84 -1.23
C ILE A 53 -1.62 -9.96 0.29
N LYS A 54 -0.66 -10.63 0.92
CA LYS A 54 -0.67 -10.91 2.36
C LYS A 54 -0.41 -9.67 3.21
N LEU A 55 0.60 -8.88 2.86
CA LEU A 55 1.12 -7.79 3.69
C LEU A 55 0.39 -6.47 3.47
N VAL A 56 -0.14 -6.24 2.27
CA VAL A 56 -0.74 -4.95 1.89
C VAL A 56 -2.21 -5.11 1.59
N TYR A 57 -2.53 -5.97 0.63
CA TYR A 57 -3.87 -6.04 0.05
C TYR A 57 -4.95 -6.52 1.04
N LYS A 58 -4.75 -7.70 1.64
CA LYS A 58 -5.72 -8.29 2.59
C LYS A 58 -5.94 -7.38 3.81
N PRO A 59 -4.89 -6.80 4.44
CA PRO A 59 -5.10 -5.86 5.54
C PRO A 59 -5.82 -4.57 5.13
N MET A 60 -5.59 -4.04 3.93
CA MET A 60 -6.33 -2.86 3.43
C MET A 60 -7.83 -3.15 3.35
N ILE A 61 -8.22 -4.30 2.80
CA ILE A 61 -9.63 -4.70 2.70
C ILE A 61 -10.23 -4.97 4.07
N SER A 62 -9.53 -5.71 4.93
CA SER A 62 -10.06 -6.09 6.24
C SER A 62 -10.27 -4.88 7.14
N LEU A 63 -9.46 -3.83 6.99
CA LEU A 63 -9.63 -2.56 7.71
C LEU A 63 -10.74 -1.68 7.14
N ASN A 64 -11.20 -1.96 5.91
CA ASN A 64 -12.14 -1.14 5.17
C ASN A 64 -11.74 0.34 5.25
N LEU A 65 -10.56 0.64 4.73
CA LEU A 65 -9.95 1.96 4.85
C LEU A 65 -10.84 3.03 4.24
N THR A 66 -11.00 4.13 4.96
CA THR A 66 -11.64 5.32 4.42
C THR A 66 -10.68 6.04 3.48
N ARG A 67 -11.22 6.96 2.64
CA ARG A 67 -10.36 7.79 1.77
C ARG A 67 -9.34 8.60 2.57
N PHE A 68 -9.71 9.13 3.72
CA PHE A 68 -8.81 9.89 4.60
C PHE A 68 -7.68 9.02 5.15
N GLU A 69 -7.99 7.80 5.57
CA GLU A 69 -6.99 6.85 6.08
C GLU A 69 -6.05 6.36 4.97
N LEU A 70 -6.56 6.19 3.75
CA LEU A 70 -5.73 5.86 2.59
C LEU A 70 -4.76 6.99 2.26
N VAL A 71 -5.23 8.24 2.25
CA VAL A 71 -4.35 9.41 2.02
C VAL A 71 -3.30 9.51 3.12
N TYR A 72 -3.68 9.32 4.39
CA TYR A 72 -2.74 9.28 5.51
C TYR A 72 -1.67 8.20 5.31
N LEU A 73 -2.07 6.97 4.99
CA LEU A 73 -1.16 5.87 4.72
C LEU A 73 -0.17 6.19 3.58
N LEU A 74 -0.66 6.75 2.48
CA LEU A 74 0.17 7.14 1.34
C LEU A 74 1.16 8.25 1.73
N ALA A 75 0.70 9.25 2.48
CA ALA A 75 1.55 10.32 2.99
C ALA A 75 2.67 9.76 3.90
N GLN A 76 2.34 8.82 4.80
CA GLN A 76 3.32 8.14 5.64
C GLN A 76 4.37 7.40 4.80
N ILE A 77 3.99 6.72 3.72
CA ILE A 77 4.94 6.02 2.84
C ILE A 77 5.82 7.01 2.07
N LEU A 78 5.24 8.07 1.52
CA LEU A 78 5.94 9.04 0.66
C LEU A 78 6.89 9.96 1.45
N TRP A 79 6.47 10.41 2.63
CA TRP A 79 7.17 11.44 3.41
C TRP A 79 7.97 10.86 4.59
N SER A 80 7.99 9.55 4.79
CA SER A 80 8.87 8.87 5.75
C SER A 80 10.33 8.89 5.27
N THR A 81 10.97 10.06 5.36
CA THR A 81 12.32 10.32 4.84
C THR A 81 13.45 9.95 5.79
N GLN A 82 13.16 9.50 7.01
CA GLN A 82 14.13 9.29 8.10
C GLN A 82 15.28 8.35 7.73
N ASP A 83 15.02 7.36 6.87
CA ASP A 83 16.02 6.37 6.46
C ASP A 83 16.83 6.80 5.21
N ILE A 84 16.54 7.96 4.61
CA ILE A 84 17.20 8.44 3.39
C ILE A 84 18.49 9.19 3.75
N LYS A 85 19.63 8.59 3.44
CA LYS A 85 20.95 9.22 3.63
C LYS A 85 21.13 10.40 2.66
N ASN A 86 21.87 11.42 3.11
CA ASN A 86 22.25 12.60 2.34
C ASN A 86 21.09 13.53 1.93
N LEU A 87 19.93 13.43 2.57
CA LEU A 87 18.88 14.43 2.40
C LEU A 87 19.26 15.71 3.15
N SER A 88 18.92 16.88 2.59
CA SER A 88 19.13 18.16 3.27
C SER A 88 18.26 18.24 4.54
N PRO A 89 18.76 18.85 5.64
CA PRO A 89 17.96 19.06 6.85
C PRO A 89 16.61 19.75 6.59
N ASN A 90 16.57 20.68 5.64
CA ASN A 90 15.34 21.38 5.26
C ASN A 90 14.29 20.43 4.66
N ILE A 91 14.71 19.42 3.90
CA ILE A 91 13.78 18.45 3.32
C ILE A 91 13.20 17.55 4.40
N HIS A 92 14.01 17.11 5.37
CA HIS A 92 13.51 16.36 6.53
C HIS A 92 12.51 17.19 7.35
N GLU A 93 12.80 18.47 7.57
CA GLU A 93 11.88 19.38 8.27
C GLU A 93 10.53 19.49 7.54
N ARG A 94 10.56 19.74 6.23
CA ARG A 94 9.33 19.81 5.41
C ARG A 94 8.55 18.50 5.40
N ALA A 95 9.24 17.37 5.34
CA ALA A 95 8.61 16.06 5.40
C ALA A 95 7.91 15.85 6.75
N ASN A 96 8.55 16.20 7.87
CA ASN A 96 7.93 16.12 9.19
C ASN A 96 6.72 17.06 9.31
N GLN A 97 6.83 18.30 8.82
CA GLN A 97 5.69 19.23 8.80
C GLN A 97 4.49 18.67 8.01
N MET A 98 4.74 18.03 6.87
CA MET A 98 3.68 17.37 6.08
C MET A 98 3.04 16.21 6.85
N LEU A 99 3.85 15.39 7.54
CA LEU A 99 3.37 14.27 8.35
C LEU A 99 2.56 14.74 9.57
N ASP A 100 2.94 15.86 10.19
CA ASP A 100 2.19 16.47 11.30
C ASP A 100 0.85 17.04 10.83
N GLN A 101 0.84 17.71 9.68
CA GLN A 101 -0.39 18.24 9.07
C GLN A 101 -1.37 17.11 8.74
N ILE A 102 -0.93 16.06 8.03
CA ILE A 102 -1.83 14.95 7.69
C ILE A 102 -2.28 14.15 8.92
N SER A 103 -1.47 14.10 9.98
CA SER A 103 -1.87 13.49 11.26
C SER A 103 -2.96 14.30 11.96
N THR A 104 -2.89 15.63 11.89
CA THR A 104 -3.92 16.54 12.42
C THR A 104 -5.22 16.40 11.65
N GLU A 105 -5.16 16.39 10.31
CA GLU A 105 -6.33 16.16 9.45
C GLU A 105 -7.00 14.80 9.74
N LEU A 106 -6.21 13.74 9.94
CA LEU A 106 -6.75 12.42 10.29
C LEU A 106 -7.39 12.43 11.69
N HIS A 107 -6.80 13.14 12.66
CA HIS A 107 -7.37 13.30 13.99
C HIS A 107 -8.74 14.01 13.92
N ASP A 108 -8.81 15.13 13.20
CA ASP A 108 -10.03 15.91 13.05
C ASP A 108 -11.12 15.12 12.33
N TYR A 109 -10.76 14.36 11.29
CA TYR A 109 -11.67 13.42 10.64
C TYR A 109 -12.26 12.40 11.64
N TYR A 110 -11.43 11.82 12.51
CA TYR A 110 -11.92 10.84 13.49
C TYR A 110 -12.81 11.46 14.56
N VAL A 111 -12.40 12.59 15.14
CA VAL A 111 -13.11 13.18 16.29
C VAL A 111 -14.33 13.98 15.84
N ASN A 112 -14.18 14.84 14.84
CA ASN A 112 -15.22 15.80 14.47
C ASN A 112 -16.22 15.19 13.49
N GLU A 113 -15.76 14.51 12.44
CA GLU A 113 -16.64 13.95 11.42
C GLU A 113 -17.20 12.58 11.82
N ARG A 114 -16.34 11.67 12.28
CA ARG A 114 -16.75 10.30 12.63
C ARG A 114 -17.22 10.12 14.07
N ARG A 115 -16.96 11.09 14.95
CA ARG A 115 -17.25 11.01 16.40
C ARG A 115 -16.67 9.77 17.05
N LEU A 116 -15.49 9.35 16.59
CA LEU A 116 -14.80 8.15 17.05
C LEU A 116 -13.71 8.55 18.06
N PHE A 117 -14.04 8.54 19.36
CA PHE A 117 -13.10 8.98 20.40
C PHE A 117 -11.99 7.98 20.71
N ASN A 118 -12.21 6.68 20.44
CA ASN A 118 -11.21 5.63 20.66
C ASN A 118 -10.71 5.05 19.32
N TYR A 119 -10.14 5.91 18.48
CA TYR A 119 -9.61 5.51 17.17
C TYR A 119 -8.19 4.93 17.24
N SER A 120 -7.52 4.98 18.40
CA SER A 120 -6.13 4.52 18.57
C SER A 120 -5.89 3.06 18.12
N PRO A 121 -6.77 2.08 18.43
CA PRO A 121 -6.60 0.71 17.93
C PRO A 121 -6.66 0.62 16.39
N ARG A 122 -7.47 1.47 15.77
CA ARG A 122 -7.58 1.55 14.30
C ARG A 122 -6.29 2.13 13.72
N LEU A 123 -5.76 3.20 14.31
CA LEU A 123 -4.48 3.79 13.90
C LEU A 123 -3.33 2.79 14.01
N VAL A 124 -3.27 2.01 15.09
CA VAL A 124 -2.26 0.93 15.24
C VAL A 124 -2.33 -0.08 14.10
N ASN A 125 -3.54 -0.45 13.64
CA ASN A 125 -3.66 -1.37 12.52
C ASN A 125 -3.27 -0.74 11.18
N ILE A 126 -3.52 0.56 10.99
CA ILE A 126 -3.01 1.31 9.83
C ILE A 126 -1.48 1.35 9.83
N MET A 127 -0.86 1.55 10.99
CA MET A 127 0.60 1.52 11.13
C MET A 127 1.19 0.15 10.77
N LYS A 128 0.59 -0.94 11.23
CA LYS A 128 1.01 -2.31 10.84
C LYS A 128 0.95 -2.54 9.33
N LEU A 129 -0.03 -1.95 8.66
CA LEU A 129 -0.15 -2.01 7.21
C LEU A 129 0.95 -1.17 6.51
N ILE A 130 1.28 0.01 7.04
CA ILE A 130 2.43 0.80 6.56
C ILE A 130 3.73 -0.01 6.68
N ASP A 131 3.94 -0.69 7.81
CA ASP A 131 5.11 -1.56 8.03
C ASP A 131 5.12 -2.73 7.03
N GLY A 132 3.95 -3.35 6.79
CA GLY A 132 3.79 -4.40 5.78
C GLY A 132 4.16 -3.93 4.37
N ALA A 133 3.77 -2.71 3.99
CA ALA A 133 4.12 -2.11 2.71
C ALA A 133 5.63 -1.83 2.59
N LYS A 134 6.26 -1.35 3.67
CA LYS A 134 7.72 -1.15 3.73
C LYS A 134 8.48 -2.47 3.59
N LEU A 135 8.04 -3.53 4.27
CA LEU A 135 8.63 -4.87 4.16
C LEU A 135 8.57 -5.39 2.72
N TYR A 136 7.41 -5.25 2.06
CA TYR A 136 7.26 -5.63 0.66
C TYR A 136 8.17 -4.82 -0.29
N SER A 137 8.28 -3.51 -0.08
CA SER A 137 9.18 -2.65 -0.87
C SER A 137 10.65 -3.08 -0.75
N ASN A 138 11.08 -3.47 0.46
CA ASN A 138 12.43 -3.98 0.69
C ASN A 138 12.67 -5.33 -0.01
N GLU A 139 11.67 -6.22 0.00
CA GLU A 139 11.71 -7.51 -0.70
C GLU A 139 11.92 -7.34 -2.21
N ILE A 140 11.15 -6.43 -2.85
CA ILE A 140 11.34 -6.10 -4.28
C ILE A 140 12.73 -5.51 -4.53
N SER A 141 13.20 -4.63 -3.64
CA SER A 141 14.49 -3.96 -3.81
C SER A 141 15.66 -4.95 -3.75
N SER A 142 15.57 -5.99 -2.90
CA SER A 142 16.55 -7.08 -2.85
C SER A 142 16.63 -7.87 -4.17
N PHE A 143 15.50 -8.08 -4.84
CA PHE A 143 15.47 -8.78 -6.13
C PHE A 143 16.24 -8.02 -7.22
N LYS A 144 16.04 -6.70 -7.32
CA LYS A 144 16.71 -5.84 -8.33
C LYS A 144 18.24 -5.89 -8.21
N GLY A 145 18.76 -6.07 -6.99
CA GLY A 145 20.20 -6.22 -6.75
C GLY A 145 20.78 -7.53 -7.31
N HIS A 146 20.03 -8.62 -7.26
CA HIS A 146 20.48 -9.93 -7.78
C HIS A 146 20.44 -10.02 -9.31
N THR A 147 19.50 -9.35 -9.97
CA THR A 147 19.41 -9.38 -11.44
C THR A 147 20.53 -8.61 -12.14
N PHE A 148 21.15 -7.62 -11.49
CA PHE A 148 22.24 -6.82 -12.06
C PHE A 148 23.64 -7.46 -11.89
N SER A 149 23.79 -8.49 -11.06
CA SER A 149 25.07 -9.22 -10.90
C SER A 149 25.23 -10.40 -11.86
N LEU A 150 24.21 -10.67 -12.69
CA LEU A 150 24.18 -11.78 -13.66
C LEU A 150 24.29 -11.30 -15.13
N THR A 151 24.61 -10.02 -15.33
CA THR A 151 24.94 -9.39 -16.62
C THR A 151 26.31 -8.77 -16.54
#